data_AF-A0A8T2QP55-F1
#
_entry.id   AF-A0A8T2QP55-F1
#
_cell.length_a   1.000
_cell.length_b   1.000
_cell.length_c   1.000
_cell.angle_alpha   90.00
_cell.angle_beta   90.00
_cell.angle_gamma   90.00
#
_symmetry.space_group_name_H-M   'P 1'
#
loop_
_entity.id
_entity.type
_entity.pdbx_description
1 polymer ?
#
loop_
_entity_poly.entity_id
_entity_poly.type
_entity_poly.pdbx_seq_one_letter_code
_entity_poly.pdbx_strand_id
1 'polypeptide(L)'
;MQIKYFLYKNFVFGFSIFLFNAYTRFSGQSIYADWFLSLYNVVFTSAPVVVVAVMDQDLESKSRLQFPQLYKRGQLNSGNPMTHRIISWMLNGILQAAICYFCVIFGYGYGKIPDRSVGRMAGLFTIGTTMYTCVLFVVNFQIAILIQYWTWLHHFFIWGEIIVWFIFLLVFGAFPTKVSGELHRLFISITATSSSFYTVTLLSTVLALLPSFSVYCFLRVLYPSDSQIVQEREKLQGTEGFQIRSSAFPSRSELELASSHDGYPIVGSPMQGSLNTYDTFEAQARPLQNKDKQRSWHTDNNQESIGCNGIFEMTRSCSTQRRTSDMCYNDVK
;
A
#
# COMPACT_ATOMS: atom_id res chain seq x y z
N MET A 1 -9.83 3.41 1.47
CA MET A 1 -8.44 3.10 1.88
C MET A 1 -8.40 2.58 3.32
N GLN A 2 -9.04 3.32 4.22
CA GLN A 2 -9.13 3.07 5.66
C GLN A 2 -9.53 1.61 6.03
N ILE A 3 -10.60 1.06 5.45
CA ILE A 3 -11.04 -0.33 5.73
C ILE A 3 -9.93 -1.36 5.45
N LYS A 4 -9.22 -1.21 4.33
CA LYS A 4 -8.12 -2.12 3.96
C LYS A 4 -6.98 -2.04 4.96
N TYR A 5 -6.62 -0.83 5.38
CA TYR A 5 -5.54 -0.61 6.34
C TYR A 5 -5.92 -1.14 7.73
N PHE A 6 -7.15 -0.90 8.18
CA PHE A 6 -7.65 -1.41 9.45
C PHE A 6 -7.60 -2.95 9.50
N LEU A 7 -8.03 -3.62 8.43
CA LEU A 7 -7.93 -5.08 8.32
C LEU A 7 -6.47 -5.53 8.28
N TYR A 8 -5.63 -4.86 7.49
CA TYR A 8 -4.21 -5.17 7.37
C TYR A 8 -3.48 -5.08 8.72
N LYS A 9 -3.65 -4.00 9.51
CA LYS A 9 -2.94 -3.86 10.80
C LYS A 9 -3.31 -4.96 11.78
N ASN A 10 -4.59 -5.30 11.87
CA ASN A 10 -5.08 -6.37 12.73
C ASN A 10 -4.56 -7.73 12.25
N PHE A 11 -4.47 -7.93 10.94
CA PHE A 11 -3.94 -9.16 10.38
C PHE A 11 -2.44 -9.31 10.64
N VAL A 12 -1.65 -8.23 10.51
CA VAL A 12 -0.21 -8.24 10.84
C VAL A 12 -0.01 -8.66 12.30
N PHE A 13 -0.77 -8.05 13.21
CA PHE A 13 -0.68 -8.36 14.64
C PHE A 13 -1.19 -9.75 15.00
N GLY A 14 -2.33 -10.17 14.47
CA GLY A 14 -2.87 -11.51 14.71
C GLY A 14 -1.96 -12.60 14.11
N PHE A 15 -1.40 -12.36 12.94
CA PHE A 15 -0.53 -13.33 12.27
C PHE A 15 0.84 -13.46 12.95
N SER A 16 1.38 -12.40 13.57
CA SER A 16 2.61 -12.54 14.36
C SER A 16 2.41 -13.46 15.58
N ILE A 17 1.25 -13.38 16.24
CA ILE A 17 0.85 -14.30 17.32
C ILE A 17 0.68 -15.72 16.78
N PHE A 18 0.04 -15.87 15.62
CA PHE A 18 -0.15 -17.17 14.97
C PHE A 18 1.19 -17.86 14.67
N LEU A 19 2.16 -17.15 14.12
CA LEU A 19 3.50 -17.69 13.84
C LEU A 19 4.21 -18.16 15.10
N PHE A 20 4.10 -17.39 16.19
CA PHE A 20 4.66 -17.81 17.47
C PHE A 20 3.98 -19.07 18.02
N ASN A 21 2.65 -19.14 17.98
CA ASN A 21 1.92 -20.33 18.41
C ASN A 21 2.26 -21.56 17.57
N ALA A 22 2.47 -21.38 16.26
CA ALA A 22 2.93 -22.46 15.40
C ALA A 22 4.33 -22.97 15.82
N TYR A 23 5.23 -22.06 16.22
CA TYR A 23 6.56 -22.43 16.74
C TYR A 23 6.50 -23.18 18.08
N THR A 24 5.60 -22.80 18.98
CA THR A 24 5.42 -23.48 20.28
C THR A 24 4.54 -24.73 20.21
N ARG A 25 4.21 -25.22 19.01
CA ARG A 25 3.33 -26.38 18.77
C ARG A 25 1.93 -26.20 19.36
N PHE A 26 1.38 -24.99 19.28
CA PHE A 26 0.05 -24.62 19.75
C PHE A 26 -0.18 -24.91 21.23
N SER A 27 0.83 -24.69 22.08
CA SER A 27 0.72 -24.86 23.54
C SER A 27 -0.22 -23.85 24.23
N GLY A 28 -0.66 -22.82 23.52
CA GLY A 28 -1.49 -21.73 24.06
C GLY A 28 -0.69 -20.68 24.83
N GLN A 29 0.64 -20.76 24.84
CA GLN A 29 1.49 -19.76 25.48
C GLN A 29 1.45 -18.44 24.69
N SER A 30 1.17 -17.33 25.37
CA SER A 30 1.23 -16.00 24.75
C SER A 30 2.67 -15.46 24.74
N ILE A 31 3.09 -14.95 23.59
CA ILE A 31 4.34 -14.18 23.44
C ILE A 31 4.21 -12.75 23.93
N TYR A 32 3.02 -12.17 23.83
CA TYR A 32 2.75 -10.80 24.24
C TYR A 32 2.11 -10.78 25.63
N ALA A 33 2.42 -9.74 26.39
CA ALA A 33 1.74 -9.47 27.65
C ALA A 33 0.27 -9.09 27.40
N ASP A 34 -0.62 -9.41 28.34
CA ASP A 34 -2.06 -9.15 28.23
C ASP A 34 -2.38 -7.66 28.01
N TRP A 35 -1.59 -6.79 28.63
CA TRP A 35 -1.66 -5.34 28.43
C TRP A 35 -1.35 -4.94 26.99
N PHE A 36 -0.36 -5.57 26.35
CA PHE A 36 0.01 -5.26 24.96
C PHE A 36 -1.10 -5.64 23.99
N LEU A 37 -1.75 -6.80 24.22
CA LEU A 37 -2.90 -7.26 23.44
C LEU A 37 -4.06 -6.26 23.53
N SER A 38 -4.37 -5.78 24.74
CA SER A 38 -5.48 -4.87 24.99
C SER A 38 -5.22 -3.46 24.43
N LEU A 39 -4.00 -2.96 24.58
CA LEU A 39 -3.65 -1.58 24.21
C LEU A 39 -3.33 -1.40 22.73
N TYR A 40 -3.01 -2.48 22.02
CA TYR A 40 -2.65 -2.41 20.59
C TYR A 40 -3.71 -1.67 19.76
N ASN A 41 -4.97 -2.07 19.89
CA ASN A 41 -6.06 -1.49 19.10
C ASN A 41 -6.58 -0.17 19.65
N VAL A 42 -6.50 0.05 20.97
CA VAL A 42 -7.10 1.20 21.64
C VAL A 42 -6.17 2.41 21.65
N VAL A 43 -4.89 2.21 21.94
CA VAL A 43 -3.94 3.30 22.21
C VAL A 43 -2.91 3.44 21.10
N PHE A 44 -2.27 2.34 20.68
CA PHE A 44 -1.06 2.39 19.84
C PHE A 44 -1.29 2.27 18.34
N THR A 45 -2.53 2.08 17.89
CA THR A 45 -2.83 2.01 16.44
C THR A 45 -4.14 2.66 16.05
N SER A 46 -4.82 3.34 16.98
CA SER A 46 -6.10 4.01 16.71
C SER A 46 -5.89 5.45 16.28
N ALA A 47 -4.95 6.16 16.92
CA ALA A 47 -4.80 7.61 16.74
C ALA A 47 -4.36 8.01 15.32
N PRO A 48 -3.31 7.41 14.71
CA PRO A 48 -2.94 7.68 13.32
C PRO A 48 -4.05 7.31 12.35
N VAL A 49 -4.79 6.22 12.61
CA VAL A 49 -5.89 5.78 11.76
C VAL A 49 -7.04 6.78 11.77
N VAL A 50 -7.41 7.29 12.94
CA VAL A 50 -8.47 8.30 13.08
C VAL A 50 -8.05 9.60 12.40
N VAL A 51 -6.81 10.03 12.59
CA VAL A 51 -6.32 11.30 12.01
C VAL A 51 -6.26 11.20 10.50
N VAL A 52 -5.73 10.10 9.95
CA VAL A 52 -5.79 9.84 8.50
C VAL A 52 -7.23 9.71 8.05
N ALA A 53 -8.13 9.12 8.82
CA ALA A 53 -9.52 9.01 8.41
C ALA A 53 -10.25 10.36 8.27
N VAL A 54 -9.94 11.33 9.15
CA VAL A 54 -10.56 12.66 9.14
C VAL A 54 -9.85 13.61 8.19
N MET A 55 -8.53 13.52 8.07
CA MET A 55 -7.70 14.47 7.33
C MET A 55 -7.28 13.95 5.94
N ASP A 56 -7.71 12.76 5.52
CA ASP A 56 -7.43 12.23 4.18
C ASP A 56 -8.03 13.17 3.13
N GLN A 57 -7.17 13.84 2.39
CA GLN A 57 -7.53 14.57 1.19
C GLN A 57 -6.67 14.05 0.07
N ASP A 58 -7.26 13.38 -0.91
CA ASP A 58 -6.52 12.88 -2.07
C ASP A 58 -6.17 14.00 -3.06
N LEU A 59 -6.90 15.11 -3.08
CA LEU A 59 -6.72 16.22 -4.01
C LEU A 59 -7.29 17.50 -3.40
N GLU A 60 -6.74 18.66 -3.79
CA GLU A 60 -7.33 19.95 -3.40
C GLU A 60 -8.80 20.04 -3.89
N SER A 61 -9.66 20.67 -3.08
CA SER A 61 -11.10 20.76 -3.35
C SER A 61 -11.43 21.39 -4.71
N LYS A 62 -10.63 22.38 -5.15
CA LYS A 62 -10.80 23.05 -6.45
C LYS A 62 -10.46 22.12 -7.62
N SER A 63 -9.35 21.39 -7.51
CA SER A 63 -8.89 20.42 -8.52
C SER A 63 -9.88 19.25 -8.68
N ARG A 64 -10.56 18.84 -7.60
CA ARG A 64 -11.62 17.80 -7.67
C ARG A 64 -12.85 18.22 -8.49
N LEU A 65 -13.25 19.49 -8.41
CA LEU A 65 -14.39 20.00 -9.17
C LEU A 65 -14.09 20.12 -10.67
N GLN A 66 -12.83 20.35 -11.03
CA GLN A 66 -12.39 20.46 -12.42
C GLN A 66 -12.37 19.12 -13.16
N PHE A 67 -12.08 18.02 -12.45
CA PHE A 67 -11.99 16.68 -13.04
C PHE A 67 -13.07 15.73 -12.48
N PRO A 68 -14.36 15.91 -12.84
CA PRO A 68 -15.45 15.05 -12.34
C PRO A 68 -15.30 13.58 -12.79
N GLN A 69 -14.48 13.32 -13.81
CA GLN A 69 -14.16 11.97 -14.28
C GLN A 69 -13.50 11.11 -13.20
N LEU A 70 -12.74 11.71 -12.27
CA LEU A 70 -12.12 11.01 -11.15
C LEU A 70 -13.16 10.34 -10.23
N TYR A 71 -14.38 10.88 -10.17
CA TYR A 71 -15.46 10.33 -9.36
C TYR A 71 -16.10 9.09 -9.98
N LYS A 72 -16.11 9.00 -11.32
CA LYS A 72 -16.71 7.86 -12.04
C LYS A 72 -16.05 6.53 -11.68
N ARG A 73 -14.75 6.54 -11.37
CA ARG A 73 -13.98 5.36 -10.94
C ARG A 73 -14.43 4.79 -9.59
N GLY A 74 -15.07 5.59 -8.73
CA GLY A 74 -15.68 5.12 -7.48
C GLY A 74 -17.05 4.48 -7.69
N GLN A 75 -17.84 5.00 -8.64
CA GLN A 75 -19.18 4.51 -8.97
C GLN A 75 -19.13 3.23 -9.80
N LEU A 76 -18.21 3.19 -10.76
CA LEU A 76 -17.97 2.04 -11.60
C LEU A 76 -17.06 1.07 -10.83
N ASN A 77 -17.66 0.06 -10.18
CA ASN A 77 -16.94 -1.07 -9.57
C ASN A 77 -16.22 -1.97 -10.63
N SER A 78 -15.94 -1.44 -11.82
CA SER A 78 -15.84 -2.17 -13.09
C SER A 78 -14.42 -2.57 -13.47
N GLY A 79 -13.61 -3.04 -12.51
CA GLY A 79 -12.27 -3.53 -12.89
C GLY A 79 -11.58 -4.43 -11.89
N ASN A 80 -11.95 -4.39 -10.61
CA ASN A 80 -11.46 -5.34 -9.60
C ASN A 80 -12.44 -5.35 -8.43
N PRO A 81 -13.04 -6.50 -8.08
CA PRO A 81 -13.91 -6.56 -6.90
C PRO A 81 -13.11 -6.13 -5.67
N MET A 82 -13.72 -5.32 -4.81
CA MET A 82 -13.10 -4.83 -3.56
C MET A 82 -12.44 -5.96 -2.75
N THR A 83 -13.01 -7.17 -2.83
CA THR A 83 -12.49 -8.40 -2.22
C THR A 83 -11.05 -8.71 -2.64
N HIS A 84 -10.72 -8.68 -3.93
CA HIS A 84 -9.36 -8.99 -4.40
C HIS A 84 -8.33 -8.00 -3.85
N ARG A 85 -8.71 -6.70 -3.78
CA ARG A 85 -7.87 -5.67 -3.17
C ARG A 85 -7.67 -5.91 -1.68
N ILE A 86 -8.72 -6.28 -0.95
CA ILE A 86 -8.61 -6.57 0.49
C ILE A 86 -7.69 -7.79 0.72
N ILE A 87 -7.87 -8.86 -0.06
CA ILE A 87 -7.03 -10.07 0.04
C ILE A 87 -5.57 -9.74 -0.24
N SER A 88 -5.27 -8.95 -1.27
CA SER A 88 -3.89 -8.52 -1.57
C SER A 88 -3.26 -7.75 -0.40
N TRP A 89 -4.03 -6.91 0.28
CA TRP A 89 -3.57 -6.20 1.48
C TRP A 89 -3.35 -7.12 2.67
N MET A 90 -4.21 -8.12 2.87
CA MET A 90 -4.03 -9.14 3.91
C MET A 90 -2.79 -9.99 3.65
N LEU A 91 -2.55 -10.42 2.41
CA LEU A 91 -1.35 -11.16 2.01
C LEU A 91 -0.07 -10.36 2.24
N ASN A 92 -0.11 -9.04 1.94
CA ASN A 92 1.00 -8.15 2.29
C ASN A 92 1.22 -8.08 3.81
N GLY A 93 0.14 -8.04 4.59
CA GLY A 93 0.21 -8.10 6.05
C GLY A 93 0.83 -9.39 6.58
N ILE A 94 0.48 -10.53 5.99
CA ILE A 94 1.07 -11.84 6.30
C ILE A 94 2.58 -11.83 6.04
N LEU A 95 3.00 -11.33 4.88
CA LEU A 95 4.42 -11.24 4.53
C LEU A 95 5.19 -10.37 5.52
N GLN A 96 4.66 -9.20 5.85
CA GLN A 96 5.33 -8.31 6.80
C GLN A 96 5.39 -8.86 8.22
N ALA A 97 4.31 -9.50 8.69
CA ALA A 97 4.29 -10.19 9.98
C ALA A 97 5.30 -11.34 10.02
N ALA A 98 5.40 -12.11 8.93
CA ALA A 98 6.40 -13.16 8.80
C ALA A 98 7.83 -12.60 8.82
N ILE A 99 8.11 -11.54 8.06
CA ILE A 99 9.42 -10.89 8.08
C ILE A 99 9.75 -10.40 9.49
N CYS A 100 8.82 -9.73 10.17
CA CYS A 100 9.04 -9.27 11.54
C CYS A 100 9.36 -10.42 12.50
N TYR A 101 8.54 -11.48 12.45
CA TYR A 101 8.72 -12.66 13.29
C TYR A 101 10.08 -13.32 13.05
N PHE A 102 10.42 -13.63 11.79
CA PHE A 102 11.69 -14.27 11.47
C PHE A 102 12.89 -13.37 11.80
N CYS A 103 12.83 -12.07 11.51
CA CYS A 103 13.91 -11.14 11.86
C CYS A 103 14.19 -11.13 13.36
N VAL A 104 13.15 -11.12 14.20
CA VAL A 104 13.32 -11.13 15.65
C VAL A 104 13.87 -12.48 16.14
N ILE A 105 13.31 -13.60 15.67
CA ILE A 105 13.77 -14.93 16.10
C ILE A 105 15.21 -15.22 15.67
N PHE A 106 15.59 -14.86 14.44
CA PHE A 106 16.97 -14.99 13.96
C PHE A 106 17.90 -13.97 14.65
N GLY A 107 17.43 -12.74 14.90
CA GLY A 107 18.20 -11.71 15.59
C GLY A 107 18.62 -12.11 17.01
N TYR A 108 17.75 -12.81 17.73
CA TYR A 108 18.06 -13.38 19.06
C TYR A 108 18.57 -14.83 18.99
N GLY A 109 18.75 -15.39 17.79
CA GLY A 109 19.25 -16.75 17.57
C GLY A 109 18.49 -17.83 18.33
N TYR A 110 17.15 -17.78 18.30
CA TYR A 110 16.29 -18.71 19.07
C TYR A 110 16.53 -18.67 20.60
N GLY A 111 16.96 -17.53 21.12
CA GLY A 111 17.29 -17.38 22.54
C GLY A 111 18.61 -18.04 22.95
N LYS A 112 19.40 -18.54 21.98
CA LYS A 112 20.70 -19.19 22.24
C LYS A 112 21.88 -18.22 22.18
N ILE A 113 21.66 -17.01 21.65
CA ILE A 113 22.69 -15.98 21.58
C ILE A 113 22.52 -15.08 22.81
N PRO A 114 23.46 -15.10 23.77
CA PRO A 114 23.45 -14.13 24.85
C PRO A 114 23.67 -12.75 24.27
N ASP A 115 22.95 -11.78 24.83
CA ASP A 115 23.08 -10.40 24.39
C ASP A 115 24.51 -9.92 24.59
N ARG A 116 25.14 -9.37 23.55
CA ARG A 116 26.59 -9.05 23.55
C ARG A 116 26.98 -8.05 24.64
N SER A 117 26.03 -7.25 25.11
CA SER A 117 26.23 -6.26 26.16
C SER A 117 25.97 -6.76 27.58
N VAL A 118 25.10 -7.77 27.77
CA VAL A 118 24.67 -8.24 29.11
C VAL A 118 25.17 -9.65 29.44
N GLY A 119 25.52 -10.44 28.43
CA GLY A 119 25.90 -11.85 28.59
C GLY A 119 24.76 -12.77 29.03
N ARG A 120 23.49 -12.29 29.02
CA ARG A 120 22.30 -13.04 29.44
C ARG A 120 21.45 -13.42 28.22
N MET A 121 20.77 -14.57 28.31
CA MET A 121 19.82 -14.99 27.28
C MET A 121 18.56 -14.13 27.31
N ALA A 122 18.00 -13.85 26.13
CA ALA A 122 16.76 -13.09 26.02
C ALA A 122 15.58 -13.91 26.55
N GLY A 123 14.87 -13.38 27.55
CA GLY A 123 13.65 -13.99 28.05
C GLY A 123 12.50 -13.91 27.02
N LEU A 124 11.47 -14.72 27.20
CA LEU A 124 10.31 -14.73 26.30
C LEU A 124 9.66 -13.35 26.18
N PHE A 125 9.44 -12.65 27.30
CA PHE A 125 8.87 -11.31 27.29
C PHE A 125 9.80 -10.27 26.65
N THR A 126 11.12 -10.47 26.68
CA THR A 126 12.06 -9.64 25.93
C THR A 126 11.84 -9.79 24.43
N ILE A 127 11.82 -11.03 23.94
CA ILE A 127 11.56 -11.34 22.54
C ILE A 127 10.18 -10.82 22.12
N GLY A 128 9.16 -11.02 22.96
CA GLY A 128 7.80 -10.54 22.73
C GLY A 128 7.68 -9.02 22.67
N THR A 129 8.39 -8.31 23.56
CA THR A 129 8.40 -6.83 23.56
C THR A 129 9.13 -6.29 22.32
N THR A 130 10.24 -6.91 21.91
CA THR A 130 10.92 -6.55 20.66
C THR A 130 10.02 -6.81 19.46
N MET A 131 9.37 -7.98 19.39
CA MET A 131 8.45 -8.30 18.32
C MET A 131 7.27 -7.33 18.24
N TYR A 132 6.72 -6.94 19.39
CA TYR A 132 5.64 -5.95 19.46
C TYR A 132 6.11 -4.58 18.94
N THR A 133 7.31 -4.15 19.34
CA THR A 133 7.91 -2.89 18.88
C THR A 133 8.11 -2.91 17.36
N CYS A 134 8.64 -4.00 16.79
CA CYS A 134 8.77 -4.16 15.33
C CYS A 134 7.42 -4.03 14.62
N VAL A 135 6.39 -4.72 15.11
CA VAL A 135 5.04 -4.68 14.51
C VAL A 135 4.44 -3.27 14.58
N LEU A 136 4.56 -2.58 15.72
CA LEU A 136 4.10 -1.20 15.86
C LEU A 136 4.80 -0.26 14.87
N PHE A 137 6.12 -0.35 14.78
CA PHE A 137 6.91 0.48 13.87
C PHE A 137 6.51 0.22 12.42
N VAL A 138 6.40 -1.04 11.99
CA VAL A 138 5.99 -1.41 10.63
C VAL A 138 4.60 -0.88 10.31
N VAL A 139 3.63 -1.05 11.20
CA VAL A 139 2.25 -0.57 10.98
C VAL A 139 2.22 0.96 10.89
N ASN A 140 2.95 1.67 11.76
CA ASN A 140 3.01 3.13 11.78
C ASN A 140 3.75 3.73 10.58
N PHE A 141 4.85 3.13 10.14
CA PHE A 141 5.51 3.58 8.92
C PHE A 141 4.77 3.15 7.65
N GLN A 142 4.04 2.03 7.68
CA GLN A 142 3.19 1.65 6.56
C GLN A 142 2.11 2.72 6.31
N ILE A 143 1.47 3.25 7.34
CA ILE A 143 0.52 4.36 7.14
C ILE A 143 1.21 5.63 6.69
N ALA A 144 2.42 5.92 7.20
CA ALA A 144 3.23 7.04 6.74
C ALA A 144 3.51 7.00 5.23
N ILE A 145 3.85 5.83 4.68
CA ILE A 145 4.09 5.64 3.23
C ILE A 145 2.80 5.87 2.42
N LEU A 146 1.65 5.61 3.02
CA LEU A 146 0.36 5.64 2.36
C LEU A 146 -0.26 7.03 2.29
N ILE A 147 0.06 7.91 3.24
CA ILE A 147 -0.39 9.30 3.28
C ILE A 147 0.10 10.04 2.03
N GLN A 148 -0.82 10.63 1.27
CA GLN A 148 -0.49 11.44 0.08
C GLN A 148 -0.24 12.91 0.44
N TYR A 149 -1.02 13.46 1.38
CA TYR A 149 -0.90 14.85 1.84
C TYR A 149 -0.43 14.89 3.29
N TRP A 150 0.82 15.30 3.49
CA TRP A 150 1.42 15.38 4.81
C TRP A 150 1.03 16.67 5.52
N THR A 151 0.38 16.54 6.67
CA THR A 151 0.02 17.63 7.57
C THR A 151 0.90 17.58 8.83
N TRP A 152 0.95 18.69 9.57
CA TRP A 152 1.66 18.73 10.85
C TRP A 152 1.04 17.76 11.88
N LEU A 153 -0.28 17.54 11.81
CA LEU A 153 -0.99 16.59 12.66
C LEU A 153 -0.49 15.16 12.44
N HIS A 154 -0.28 14.73 11.20
CA HIS A 154 0.26 13.40 10.92
C HIS A 154 1.63 13.18 11.59
N HIS A 155 2.51 14.20 11.56
CA HIS A 155 3.79 14.13 12.26
C HIS A 155 3.58 13.99 13.77
N PHE A 156 2.74 14.84 14.36
CA PHE A 156 2.48 14.81 15.80
C PHE A 156 1.98 13.44 16.27
N PHE A 157 1.04 12.82 15.56
CA PHE A 157 0.49 11.52 15.95
C PHE A 157 1.44 10.34 15.69
N ILE A 158 2.16 10.33 14.55
CA ILE A 158 3.11 9.24 14.25
C ILE A 158 4.28 9.26 15.25
N TRP A 159 4.88 10.42 15.50
CA TRP A 159 5.97 10.54 16.48
C TRP A 159 5.45 10.41 17.92
N GLY A 160 4.26 10.95 18.20
CA GLY A 160 3.60 10.84 19.49
C GLY A 160 3.38 9.40 19.90
N GLU A 161 2.92 8.53 18.99
CA GLU A 161 2.76 7.10 19.31
C GLU A 161 4.08 6.39 19.63
N ILE A 162 5.15 6.69 18.89
CA ILE A 162 6.48 6.13 19.18
C ILE A 162 6.92 6.55 20.58
N ILE A 163 6.75 7.81 20.94
CA ILE A 163 7.09 8.34 22.27
C ILE A 163 6.22 7.69 23.36
N VAL A 164 4.91 7.61 23.13
CA VAL A 164 3.96 7.01 24.09
C VAL A 164 4.27 5.53 24.31
N TRP A 165 4.71 4.79 23.29
CA TRP A 165 5.17 3.40 23.45
C TRP A 165 6.35 3.28 24.41
N PHE A 166 7.39 4.12 24.27
CA PHE A 166 8.54 4.09 25.18
C PHE A 166 8.21 4.60 26.58
N ILE A 167 7.37 5.63 26.71
CA ILE A 167 6.88 6.10 28.02
C ILE A 167 6.09 4.99 28.71
N PHE A 168 5.22 4.30 27.97
CA PHE A 168 4.45 3.18 28.48
C PHE A 168 5.35 2.07 29.01
N LEU A 169 6.38 1.67 28.27
CA LEU A 169 7.34 0.67 28.74
C LEU A 169 8.07 1.12 30.01
N LEU A 170 8.45 2.40 30.10
CA LEU A 170 9.12 2.97 31.27
C LEU A 170 8.22 2.94 32.51
N VAL A 171 6.99 3.47 32.37
CA VAL A 171 6.01 3.56 33.47
C VAL A 171 5.59 2.16 33.93
N PHE A 172 5.27 1.26 32.99
CA PHE A 172 4.89 -0.11 33.34
C PHE A 172 6.04 -0.91 33.94
N GLY A 173 7.27 -0.72 33.44
CA GLY A 173 8.45 -1.34 34.02
C GLY A 173 8.80 -0.86 35.44
N ALA A 174 8.31 0.32 35.84
CA ALA A 174 8.50 0.89 37.18
C ALA A 174 7.43 0.43 38.20
N PHE A 175 6.28 -0.09 37.75
CA PHE A 175 5.26 -0.60 38.65
C PHE A 175 5.75 -1.81 39.46
N PRO A 176 5.26 -2.00 40.69
CA PRO A 176 5.64 -3.15 41.51
C PRO A 176 5.23 -4.47 40.85
N THR A 177 5.98 -5.53 41.14
CA THR A 177 5.81 -6.88 40.57
C THR A 177 4.39 -7.43 40.72
N LYS A 178 3.62 -6.97 41.71
CA LYS A 178 2.21 -7.34 41.91
C LYS A 178 1.29 -6.90 40.77
N VAL A 179 1.62 -5.82 40.06
CA VAL A 179 0.84 -5.28 38.94
C VAL A 179 1.53 -5.55 37.60
N SER A 180 2.86 -5.44 37.58
CA SER A 180 3.65 -5.60 36.35
C SER A 180 4.04 -7.05 36.05
N GLY A 181 3.95 -7.97 37.02
CA GLY A 181 4.42 -9.35 36.87
C GLY A 181 5.87 -9.41 36.35
N GLU A 182 6.07 -10.22 35.31
CA GLU A 182 7.35 -10.44 34.60
C GLU A 182 7.80 -9.23 33.75
N LEU A 183 7.00 -8.17 33.62
CA LEU A 183 7.40 -6.93 32.93
C LEU A 183 8.19 -5.97 33.85
N HIS A 184 8.31 -6.28 35.14
CA HIS A 184 9.04 -5.44 36.08
C HIS A 184 10.52 -5.34 35.67
N ARG A 185 11.03 -4.10 35.51
CA ARG A 185 12.39 -3.78 34.99
C ARG A 185 12.71 -4.28 33.58
N LEU A 186 11.72 -4.80 32.85
CA LEU A 186 11.91 -5.28 31.49
C LEU A 186 12.38 -4.15 30.56
N PHE A 187 11.84 -2.94 30.71
CA PHE A 187 12.30 -1.76 29.97
C PHE A 187 13.78 -1.45 30.19
N ILE A 188 14.27 -1.45 31.42
CA ILE A 188 15.68 -1.18 31.72
C ILE A 188 16.55 -2.29 31.11
N SER A 189 16.14 -3.54 31.22
CA SER A 189 16.89 -4.67 30.66
C SER A 189 16.98 -4.65 29.13
N ILE A 190 15.96 -4.12 28.44
CA ILE A 190 15.90 -4.11 26.98
C ILE A 190 16.49 -2.81 26.42
N THR A 191 16.04 -1.66 26.91
CA THR A 191 16.36 -0.34 26.37
C THR A 191 17.71 0.18 26.86
N ALA A 192 18.07 -0.04 28.14
CA ALA A 192 19.29 0.52 28.69
C ALA A 192 20.52 -0.37 28.47
N THR A 193 20.32 -1.66 28.21
CA THR A 193 21.44 -2.62 28.14
C THR A 193 21.54 -3.34 26.80
N SER A 194 20.48 -3.52 26.01
CA SER A 194 20.56 -4.34 24.78
C SER A 194 20.73 -3.52 23.50
N SER A 195 21.95 -3.47 22.94
CA SER A 195 22.17 -2.93 21.58
C SER A 195 21.45 -3.77 20.50
N SER A 196 21.26 -5.06 20.77
CA SER A 196 20.56 -6.00 19.90
C SER A 196 19.09 -5.60 19.68
N PHE A 197 18.42 -5.02 20.68
CA PHE A 197 17.04 -4.54 20.55
C PHE A 197 16.89 -3.51 19.42
N TYR A 198 17.72 -2.47 19.42
CA TYR A 198 17.61 -1.38 18.44
C TYR A 198 17.98 -1.83 17.03
N THR A 199 19.05 -2.62 16.91
CA THR A 199 19.51 -3.13 15.61
C THR A 199 18.50 -4.07 14.98
N VAL A 200 17.92 -5.00 15.76
CA VAL A 200 16.87 -5.90 15.28
C VAL A 200 15.59 -5.11 14.93
N THR A 201 15.20 -4.15 15.76
CA THR A 201 13.99 -3.33 15.50
C THR A 201 14.13 -2.53 14.20
N LEU A 202 15.27 -1.86 14.01
CA LEU A 202 15.53 -1.07 12.81
C LEU A 202 15.61 -1.95 11.57
N LEU A 203 16.38 -3.05 11.64
CA LEU A 203 16.54 -3.99 10.52
C LEU A 203 15.19 -4.63 10.15
N SER A 204 14.43 -5.10 11.14
CA SER A 204 13.10 -5.69 10.92
C SER A 204 12.14 -4.70 10.27
N THR A 205 12.14 -3.45 10.72
CA THR A 205 11.25 -2.41 10.17
C THR A 205 11.58 -2.13 8.71
N VAL A 206 12.87 -1.96 8.39
CA VAL A 206 13.32 -1.72 7.01
C VAL A 206 12.97 -2.91 6.11
N LEU A 207 13.35 -4.13 6.51
CA LEU A 207 13.11 -5.33 5.72
C LEU A 207 11.62 -5.61 5.50
N ALA A 208 10.76 -5.35 6.47
CA ALA A 208 9.32 -5.54 6.33
C ALA A 208 8.67 -4.50 5.40
N LEU A 209 9.12 -3.24 5.42
CA LEU A 209 8.55 -2.18 4.60
C LEU A 209 9.08 -2.19 3.16
N LEU A 210 10.30 -2.67 2.93
CA LEU A 210 10.95 -2.69 1.62
C LEU A 210 10.11 -3.33 0.51
N PRO A 211 9.53 -4.54 0.67
CA PRO A 211 8.68 -5.15 -0.37
C PRO A 211 7.48 -4.28 -0.71
N SER A 212 6.78 -3.76 0.30
CA SER A 212 5.55 -2.97 0.10
C SER A 212 5.85 -1.62 -0.53
N PHE A 213 6.95 -0.98 -0.13
CA PHE A 213 7.43 0.26 -0.74
C PHE A 213 7.84 0.04 -2.19
N SER A 214 8.57 -1.04 -2.48
CA SER A 214 9.03 -1.37 -3.83
C SER A 214 7.85 -1.63 -4.78
N VAL A 215 6.86 -2.41 -4.36
CA VAL A 215 5.64 -2.65 -5.13
C VAL A 215 4.86 -1.35 -5.36
N TYR A 216 4.73 -0.51 -4.33
CA TYR A 216 4.05 0.77 -4.45
C TYR A 216 4.75 1.69 -5.47
N CYS A 217 6.07 1.83 -5.39
CA CYS A 217 6.86 2.61 -6.33
C CYS A 217 6.78 2.07 -7.76
N PHE A 218 6.91 0.74 -7.93
CA PHE A 218 6.85 0.10 -9.24
C PHE A 218 5.47 0.29 -9.91
N LEU A 219 4.39 0.10 -9.15
CA LEU A 219 3.03 0.35 -9.64
C LEU A 219 2.81 1.82 -9.97
N ARG A 220 3.37 2.74 -9.17
CA ARG A 220 3.25 4.19 -9.43
C ARG A 220 3.96 4.61 -10.72
N VAL A 221 5.08 3.98 -11.06
CA VAL A 221 5.84 4.28 -12.29
C VAL A 221 5.21 3.63 -13.52
N LEU A 222 4.79 2.36 -13.45
CA LEU A 222 4.29 1.64 -14.63
C LEU A 222 2.80 1.84 -14.90
N TYR A 223 1.99 1.99 -13.85
CA TYR A 223 0.53 2.08 -13.94
C TYR A 223 -0.01 3.16 -13.00
N PRO A 224 0.31 4.44 -13.24
CA PRO A 224 -0.17 5.53 -12.39
C PRO A 224 -1.70 5.62 -12.44
N SER A 225 -2.31 5.88 -11.27
CA SER A 225 -3.74 6.16 -11.16
C SER A 225 -4.05 7.58 -11.68
N ASP A 226 -5.24 7.79 -12.25
CA ASP A 226 -5.66 9.11 -12.76
C ASP A 226 -5.53 10.21 -11.70
N SER A 227 -5.87 9.88 -10.45
CA SER A 227 -5.68 10.77 -9.29
C SER A 227 -4.21 11.15 -9.06
N GLN A 228 -3.28 10.21 -9.23
CA GLN A 228 -1.84 10.44 -9.06
C GLN A 228 -1.29 11.32 -10.19
N ILE A 229 -1.78 11.15 -11.42
CA ILE A 229 -1.39 11.98 -12.57
C ILE A 229 -1.84 13.43 -12.35
N VAL A 230 -3.06 13.63 -11.84
CA VAL A 230 -3.57 14.98 -11.53
C VAL A 230 -2.77 15.62 -10.40
N GLN A 231 -2.48 14.88 -9.32
CA GLN A 231 -1.61 15.35 -8.23
C GLN A 231 -0.22 15.77 -8.75
N GLU A 232 0.37 14.98 -9.64
CA GLU A 232 1.69 15.28 -10.20
C GLU A 232 1.67 16.58 -11.04
N ARG A 233 0.62 16.77 -11.85
CA ARG A 233 0.43 18.01 -12.62
C ARG A 233 0.20 19.24 -11.74
N GLU A 234 -0.60 19.10 -10.68
CA GLU A 234 -0.83 20.15 -9.69
C GLU A 234 0.48 20.55 -9.00
N LYS A 235 1.32 19.58 -8.66
CA LYS A 235 2.64 19.82 -8.05
C LYS A 235 3.63 20.47 -9.01
N LEU A 236 3.62 20.11 -10.29
CA LEU A 236 4.55 20.66 -11.30
C LEU A 236 4.18 22.09 -11.74
N GLN A 237 2.88 22.39 -11.86
CA GLN A 237 2.41 23.70 -12.35
C GLN A 237 2.22 24.72 -11.22
N GLY A 238 2.27 24.27 -9.96
CA GLY A 238 1.82 25.04 -8.81
C GLY A 238 0.31 25.20 -8.82
N THR A 239 -0.30 25.30 -7.63
CA THR A 239 -1.77 25.42 -7.51
C THR A 239 -2.30 26.56 -8.37
N GLU A 240 -1.69 27.74 -8.35
CA GLU A 240 -2.19 28.88 -9.12
C GLU A 240 -2.01 28.73 -10.63
N GLY A 241 -0.87 28.20 -11.10
CA GLY A 241 -0.61 27.98 -12.52
C GLY A 241 -1.49 26.88 -13.12
N PHE A 242 -1.75 25.83 -12.36
CA PHE A 242 -2.68 24.76 -12.74
C PHE A 242 -4.10 25.29 -12.91
N GLN A 243 -4.55 26.14 -11.98
CA GLN A 243 -5.89 26.73 -12.00
C GLN A 243 -6.07 27.69 -13.18
N ILE A 244 -5.09 28.56 -13.46
CA ILE A 244 -5.15 29.49 -14.60
C ILE A 244 -5.23 28.71 -15.92
N ARG A 245 -4.37 27.71 -16.11
CA ARG A 245 -4.36 26.89 -17.33
C ARG A 245 -5.61 26.04 -17.48
N SER A 246 -6.17 25.55 -16.38
CA SER A 246 -7.46 24.87 -16.36
C SER A 246 -8.60 25.81 -16.76
N SER A 247 -8.60 27.06 -16.28
CA SER A 247 -9.66 28.04 -16.60
C SER A 247 -9.58 28.56 -18.04
N ALA A 248 -8.42 28.40 -18.69
CA ALA A 248 -8.25 28.71 -20.11
C ALA A 248 -8.89 27.64 -21.04
N PHE A 249 -9.31 26.49 -20.51
CA PHE A 249 -10.10 25.54 -21.28
C PHE A 249 -11.56 26.01 -21.31
N PRO A 250 -12.14 26.25 -22.51
CA PRO A 250 -13.52 26.68 -22.61
C PRO A 250 -14.44 25.64 -22.00
N SER A 251 -15.34 26.11 -21.14
CA SER A 251 -16.37 25.30 -20.52
C SER A 251 -17.28 24.67 -21.58
N ARG A 252 -17.93 23.55 -21.22
CA ARG A 252 -18.89 22.89 -22.13
C ARG A 252 -19.97 23.85 -22.64
N SER A 253 -20.42 24.78 -21.78
CA SER A 253 -21.35 25.86 -22.15
C SER A 253 -20.76 26.84 -23.16
N GLU A 254 -19.48 27.21 -23.04
CA GLU A 254 -18.82 28.11 -24.01
C GLU A 254 -18.60 27.42 -25.36
N LEU A 255 -18.33 26.11 -25.36
CA LEU A 255 -18.25 25.31 -26.59
C LEU A 255 -19.63 25.12 -27.25
N GLU A 256 -20.67 24.88 -26.45
CA GLU A 256 -22.06 24.78 -26.93
C GLU A 256 -22.57 26.15 -27.46
N LEU A 257 -22.15 27.26 -26.85
CA LEU A 257 -22.45 28.63 -27.30
C LEU A 257 -21.67 28.98 -28.59
N ALA A 258 -20.37 28.68 -28.65
CA ALA A 258 -19.56 28.88 -29.86
C ALA A 258 -20.11 28.05 -31.04
N SER A 259 -20.54 26.82 -30.78
CA SER A 259 -21.24 25.97 -31.76
C SER A 259 -22.60 26.52 -32.19
N SER A 260 -23.24 27.38 -31.40
CA SER A 260 -24.55 27.98 -31.74
C SER A 260 -24.41 29.28 -32.54
N HIS A 261 -23.27 29.95 -32.47
CA HIS A 261 -22.99 31.18 -33.24
C HIS A 261 -22.46 30.89 -34.64
N ASP A 262 -21.73 29.78 -34.81
CA ASP A 262 -21.31 29.29 -36.11
C ASP A 262 -22.38 28.35 -36.67
N GLY A 263 -23.26 28.88 -37.53
CA GLY A 263 -24.42 28.18 -38.10
C GLY A 263 -24.07 27.00 -39.02
N TYR A 264 -23.51 25.92 -38.48
CA TYR A 264 -23.38 24.64 -39.17
C TYR A 264 -24.52 23.71 -38.75
N PRO A 265 -25.18 23.01 -39.69
CA PRO A 265 -26.30 22.16 -39.35
C PRO A 265 -25.84 20.96 -38.52
N ILE A 266 -26.63 20.62 -37.49
CA ILE A 266 -26.60 19.31 -36.83
C ILE A 266 -26.96 18.26 -37.88
N VAL A 267 -25.97 17.72 -38.58
CA VAL A 267 -26.15 16.48 -39.34
C VAL A 267 -26.07 15.36 -38.31
N GLY A 268 -27.23 14.79 -37.98
CA GLY A 268 -27.30 13.49 -37.35
C GLY A 268 -26.56 12.47 -38.19
N SER A 269 -25.42 11.99 -37.71
CA SER A 269 -24.69 10.83 -38.20
C SER A 269 -23.78 10.32 -37.08
N PRO A 270 -23.57 8.99 -36.99
CA PRO A 270 -23.12 8.30 -35.78
C PRO A 270 -21.67 8.63 -35.42
N MET A 271 -21.32 8.35 -34.16
CA MET A 271 -19.96 8.40 -33.63
C MET A 271 -18.92 7.82 -34.60
N GLN A 272 -18.20 8.69 -35.33
CA GLN A 272 -17.02 8.30 -36.08
C GLN A 272 -16.03 9.47 -36.01
N GLY A 273 -15.21 9.47 -34.95
CA GLY A 273 -14.23 10.55 -34.75
C GLY A 273 -13.74 10.76 -33.32
N SER A 274 -13.77 9.75 -32.45
CA SER A 274 -13.09 9.82 -31.15
C SER A 274 -11.63 9.35 -31.21
N LEU A 275 -10.99 9.34 -32.38
CA LEU A 275 -9.59 8.90 -32.50
C LEU A 275 -8.55 10.02 -32.37
N ASN A 276 -8.90 11.29 -32.54
CA ASN A 276 -7.88 12.34 -32.68
C ASN A 276 -7.57 13.15 -31.40
N THR A 277 -8.21 12.83 -30.26
CA THR A 277 -7.90 13.50 -28.98
C THR A 277 -6.83 12.76 -28.16
N TYR A 278 -6.56 11.49 -28.48
CA TYR A 278 -5.44 10.74 -27.91
C TYR A 278 -4.10 11.16 -28.54
N ASP A 279 -4.07 11.40 -29.86
CA ASP A 279 -2.84 11.76 -30.59
C ASP A 279 -2.29 13.14 -30.19
N THR A 280 -3.15 14.09 -29.81
CA THR A 280 -2.70 15.39 -29.28
C THR A 280 -2.20 15.29 -27.84
N PHE A 281 -2.71 14.34 -27.06
CA PHE A 281 -2.21 14.05 -25.71
C PHE A 281 -0.87 13.28 -25.74
N GLU A 282 -0.64 12.43 -26.75
CA GLU A 282 0.63 11.70 -26.91
C GLU A 282 1.74 12.58 -27.50
N ALA A 283 1.40 13.52 -28.38
CA ALA A 283 2.36 14.48 -28.97
C ALA A 283 2.95 15.47 -27.95
N GLN A 284 2.26 15.72 -26.84
CA GLN A 284 2.70 16.68 -25.81
C GLN A 284 3.34 16.01 -24.58
N ALA A 285 3.38 14.67 -24.54
CA ALA A 285 3.95 13.85 -23.46
C ALA A 285 5.43 13.48 -23.65
N ARG A 286 6.10 13.94 -24.71
CA ARG A 286 7.57 13.83 -24.84
C ARG A 286 8.21 15.21 -24.95
N PRO A 287 8.99 15.59 -23.93
CA PRO A 287 10.40 15.82 -24.24
C PRO A 287 11.37 15.25 -23.18
N LEU A 288 12.49 14.74 -23.72
CA LEU A 288 13.71 14.24 -23.05
C LEU A 288 13.72 12.77 -22.58
N GLN A 289 13.49 11.85 -23.52
CA GLN A 289 14.35 10.66 -23.55
C GLN A 289 14.68 10.25 -24.98
N ASN A 290 15.95 10.50 -25.33
CA ASN A 290 16.75 9.83 -26.35
C ASN A 290 16.55 10.24 -27.83
N LYS A 291 17.22 11.33 -28.24
CA LYS A 291 17.43 11.69 -29.66
C LYS A 291 18.62 10.98 -30.33
N ASP A 292 19.32 10.08 -29.63
CA ASP A 292 20.60 9.53 -30.13
C ASP A 292 20.56 8.09 -30.68
N LYS A 293 19.39 7.46 -30.79
CA LYS A 293 19.29 6.05 -31.27
C LYS A 293 18.59 5.82 -32.61
N GLN A 294 18.12 6.86 -33.30
CA GLN A 294 17.49 6.74 -34.62
C GLN A 294 18.38 7.21 -35.78
N ARG A 295 19.69 7.03 -35.65
CA ARG A 295 20.64 7.26 -36.75
C ARG A 295 21.55 6.05 -36.93
N SER A 296 20.97 4.90 -37.24
CA SER A 296 21.67 3.79 -37.89
C SER A 296 20.63 2.77 -38.37
N TRP A 297 20.76 2.35 -39.64
CA TRP A 297 20.04 1.24 -40.29
C TRP A 297 18.67 1.55 -40.92
N HIS A 298 18.69 2.41 -41.95
CA HIS A 298 18.03 2.04 -43.21
C HIS A 298 19.13 1.61 -44.18
N THR A 299 19.25 0.31 -44.44
CA THR A 299 19.47 -0.31 -45.77
C THR A 299 19.62 -1.83 -45.64
N ASP A 300 19.03 -2.52 -46.63
CA ASP A 300 19.32 -3.86 -47.16
C ASP A 300 18.61 -5.12 -46.62
N ASN A 301 17.58 -5.51 -47.39
CA ASN A 301 17.38 -6.79 -48.09
C ASN A 301 17.80 -8.14 -47.47
N ASN A 302 16.81 -9.05 -47.54
CA ASN A 302 16.88 -10.50 -47.73
C ASN A 302 17.33 -11.44 -46.60
N GLN A 303 16.62 -12.57 -46.57
CA GLN A 303 16.89 -13.89 -45.98
C GLN A 303 16.49 -14.19 -44.51
N GLU A 304 15.51 -15.10 -44.47
CA GLU A 304 15.45 -16.33 -43.66
C GLU A 304 15.01 -16.30 -42.18
N SER A 305 14.22 -17.34 -41.91
CA SER A 305 13.62 -17.83 -40.68
C SER A 305 14.57 -17.94 -39.48
N ILE A 306 14.02 -17.79 -38.27
CA ILE A 306 13.91 -18.83 -37.22
C ILE A 306 13.23 -18.19 -35.99
N GLY A 307 12.27 -18.89 -35.41
CA GLY A 307 11.35 -18.35 -34.41
C GLY A 307 11.82 -18.38 -32.96
N CYS A 308 10.92 -17.89 -32.10
CA CYS A 308 10.81 -18.23 -30.68
C CYS A 308 9.35 -17.97 -30.24
N ASN A 309 8.43 -18.83 -30.69
CA ASN A 309 7.17 -19.06 -29.99
C ASN A 309 7.42 -20.16 -28.96
N GLY A 310 7.43 -19.80 -27.69
CA GLY A 310 7.55 -20.74 -26.59
C GLY A 310 7.49 -19.99 -25.27
N ILE A 311 6.66 -20.48 -24.36
CA ILE A 311 6.49 -20.01 -22.98
C ILE A 311 5.45 -18.88 -22.83
N PHE A 312 4.17 -19.16 -23.14
CA PHE A 312 3.02 -18.74 -22.31
C PHE A 312 1.73 -19.50 -22.69
N GLU A 313 1.81 -20.82 -22.89
CA GLU A 313 0.64 -21.71 -22.97
C GLU A 313 0.83 -22.88 -22.01
N MET A 314 0.56 -22.65 -20.74
CA MET A 314 0.30 -23.73 -19.78
C MET A 314 -0.39 -23.16 -18.54
N THR A 315 -1.70 -22.88 -18.63
CA THR A 315 -2.64 -22.89 -17.49
C THR A 315 -4.12 -22.66 -17.86
N ARG A 316 -4.53 -22.80 -19.13
CA ARG A 316 -5.96 -22.93 -19.48
C ARG A 316 -6.29 -24.34 -19.95
N SER A 317 -6.31 -25.27 -19.01
CA SER A 317 -7.04 -26.53 -19.19
C SER A 317 -7.59 -26.99 -17.85
N CYS A 318 -8.70 -26.36 -17.44
CA CYS A 318 -9.71 -27.04 -16.64
C CYS A 318 -10.99 -26.18 -16.60
N SER A 319 -12.13 -26.83 -16.80
CA SER A 319 -13.49 -26.28 -16.81
C SER A 319 -13.84 -25.40 -18.01
N THR A 320 -14.58 -25.98 -18.98
CA THR A 320 -15.98 -25.60 -19.27
C THR A 320 -16.45 -26.45 -20.45
N GLN A 321 -17.10 -27.56 -20.14
CA GLN A 321 -17.84 -28.37 -21.11
C GLN A 321 -19.33 -28.23 -20.77
N ARG A 322 -20.15 -28.01 -21.81
CA ARG A 322 -21.62 -27.83 -21.84
C ARG A 322 -22.04 -26.37 -21.59
N ARG A 323 -22.94 -25.76 -22.38
CA ARG A 323 -23.99 -26.28 -23.28
C ARG A 323 -24.47 -25.08 -24.12
N THR A 324 -24.53 -25.20 -25.45
CA THR A 324 -25.38 -24.35 -26.30
C THR A 324 -25.80 -25.17 -27.52
N SER A 325 -27.08 -25.54 -27.58
CA SER A 325 -27.82 -25.71 -28.82
C SER A 325 -29.27 -26.07 -28.51
N ASP A 326 -30.09 -25.04 -28.29
CA ASP A 326 -31.51 -25.09 -28.58
C ASP A 326 -31.69 -24.84 -30.08
N MET A 327 -32.23 -25.82 -30.81
CA MET A 327 -33.16 -25.54 -31.92
C MET A 327 -33.90 -26.82 -32.35
N CYS A 328 -35.24 -26.73 -32.23
CA CYS A 328 -36.27 -27.29 -33.10
C CYS A 328 -36.44 -28.82 -33.26
N TYR A 329 -37.66 -29.22 -32.83
CA TYR A 329 -38.67 -29.90 -33.66
C TYR A 329 -38.83 -31.43 -33.50
N ASN A 330 -40.06 -31.76 -33.08
CA ASN A 330 -40.90 -32.91 -33.46
C ASN A 330 -40.77 -34.30 -32.80
N ASP A 331 -41.85 -34.59 -32.05
CA ASP A 331 -42.87 -35.61 -32.33
C ASP A 331 -42.62 -37.10 -31.98
N VAL A 332 -43.70 -37.64 -31.38
CA VAL A 332 -44.22 -39.01 -31.46
C VAL A 332 -43.69 -40.07 -30.48
N LYS A 333 -44.66 -40.45 -29.63
CA LYS A 333 -44.93 -41.71 -28.89
C LYS A 333 -44.29 -41.95 -27.54
#